data_AF-A0A7V9BSH3-F1
#
_entry.id   AF-A0A7V9BSH3-F1
#
_cell.length_a   1.000
_cell.length_b   1.000
_cell.length_c   1.000
_cell.angle_alpha   90.00
_cell.angle_beta   90.00
_cell.angle_gamma   90.00
#
_symmetry.space_group_name_H-M   'P 1'
#
loop_
_entity.id
_entity.type
_entity.pdbx_description
1 polymer ?
#
loop_
_entity_poly.entity_id
_entity_poly.type
_entity_poly.pdbx_seq_one_letter_code
_entity_poly.pdbx_strand_id
1 'polypeptide(L)'
;MWLGWILACAPPTPMRPPPANNVGEMAVESLIVTDPPPRPATEARYAATAVLVSWKDAPSAPPGVTRTEEEALAIARSIRDRALRGEDLAAIAAAESDALRGRSGNLGMWATGTMDPGFERAVAAVDLGGIAPLAETAEGWWIARRDPVEVRRIGEVLVSFQGAWRNTAGRTRAQAEARAAEALRRLDQGEPFFEVATTFSDAGRAGADLGLVGEGQLIPTLETAAWPLDVGEHTAVVESTHGLHVLIRLE
;
A
#
# COMPACT_ATOMS: atom_id res chain seq x y z
N MET A 1 -59.70 70.06 -0.13
CA MET A 1 -59.60 68.59 0.04
C MET A 1 -58.39 68.12 -0.74
N TRP A 2 -57.59 67.23 -0.15
CA TRP A 2 -56.25 66.74 -0.57
C TRP A 2 -55.04 67.45 0.06
N LEU A 3 -54.51 66.80 1.10
CA LEU A 3 -53.23 67.02 1.78
C LEU A 3 -52.12 66.28 1.01
N GLY A 4 -51.00 66.96 0.73
CA GLY A 4 -49.77 66.36 0.23
C GLY A 4 -48.63 66.63 1.23
N TRP A 5 -48.08 65.56 1.80
CA TRP A 5 -46.95 65.58 2.74
C TRP A 5 -45.63 65.63 1.97
N ILE A 6 -44.75 66.59 2.30
CA ILE A 6 -43.36 66.64 1.83
C ILE A 6 -42.49 66.00 2.92
N LEU A 7 -41.80 64.93 2.55
CA LEU A 7 -40.83 64.22 3.37
C LEU A 7 -39.51 65.02 3.38
N ALA A 8 -39.07 65.48 4.55
CA ALA A 8 -37.77 66.12 4.74
C ALA A 8 -36.69 65.07 5.00
N CYS A 9 -35.63 65.03 4.18
CA CYS A 9 -34.43 64.23 4.40
C CYS A 9 -33.59 64.81 5.55
N ALA A 10 -33.14 63.94 6.46
CA ALA A 10 -32.19 64.28 7.53
C ALA A 10 -30.75 64.39 6.98
N PRO A 11 -29.88 65.26 7.55
CA PRO A 11 -28.50 65.42 7.11
C PRO A 11 -27.58 64.25 7.57
N PRO A 12 -26.48 63.99 6.86
CA PRO A 12 -25.57 62.89 7.18
C PRO A 12 -24.74 63.16 8.45
N THR A 13 -24.57 62.12 9.27
CA THR A 13 -23.75 62.11 10.50
C THR A 13 -22.25 62.15 10.17
N PRO A 14 -21.41 62.91 10.89
CA PRO A 14 -19.96 62.92 10.66
C PRO A 14 -19.30 61.61 11.09
N MET A 15 -18.43 61.07 10.23
CA MET A 15 -17.62 59.88 10.51
C MET A 15 -16.51 60.18 11.51
N ARG A 16 -16.33 59.27 12.48
CA ARG A 16 -15.28 59.30 13.49
C ARG A 16 -13.97 58.74 12.92
N PRO A 17 -12.79 59.35 13.15
CA PRO A 17 -11.53 58.78 12.68
C PRO A 17 -11.18 57.50 13.45
N PRO A 18 -10.52 56.51 12.80
CA PRO A 18 -10.11 55.28 13.47
C PRO A 18 -9.00 55.55 14.50
N PRO A 19 -8.95 54.79 15.61
CA PRO A 19 -7.90 54.94 16.61
C PRO A 19 -6.55 54.47 16.06
N ALA A 20 -5.48 55.19 16.44
CA ALA A 20 -4.11 54.80 16.17
C ALA A 20 -3.74 53.58 17.02
N ASN A 21 -3.40 52.46 16.39
CA ASN A 21 -2.88 51.30 17.09
C ASN A 21 -1.35 51.37 17.20
N ASN A 22 -0.90 51.46 18.45
CA ASN A 22 0.46 51.21 18.89
C ASN A 22 0.93 49.82 18.44
N VAL A 23 2.12 49.77 17.83
CA VAL A 23 2.90 48.53 17.68
C VAL A 23 3.53 48.21 19.03
N GLY A 24 2.87 47.32 19.78
CA GLY A 24 3.40 46.69 20.99
C GLY A 24 3.86 45.26 20.68
N GLU A 25 5.04 44.91 21.20
CA GLU A 25 5.66 43.59 21.13
C GLU A 25 4.80 42.46 21.71
N MET A 26 4.89 41.31 21.02
CA MET A 26 4.79 39.93 21.50
C MET A 26 3.48 39.40 22.11
N ALA A 27 2.81 38.55 21.34
CA ALA A 27 2.51 37.17 21.76
C ALA A 27 2.39 36.30 20.50
N VAL A 28 3.38 35.45 20.23
CA VAL A 28 3.23 34.33 19.30
C VAL A 28 2.33 33.31 19.97
N GLU A 29 1.03 33.47 19.76
CA GLU A 29 0.04 32.50 20.20
C GLU A 29 0.36 31.18 19.50
N SER A 30 0.71 30.19 20.32
CA SER A 30 1.11 28.86 19.89
C SER A 30 0.00 28.23 19.06
N LEU A 31 0.25 28.06 17.76
CA LEU A 31 -0.43 27.05 16.94
C LEU A 31 0.00 25.68 17.45
N ILE A 32 -0.53 25.28 18.62
CA ILE A 32 -0.63 23.87 18.96
C ILE A 32 -1.71 23.34 18.03
N VAL A 33 -1.28 22.87 16.86
CA VAL A 33 -2.03 21.83 16.15
C VAL A 33 -2.08 20.68 17.14
N THR A 34 -3.20 20.52 17.84
CA THR A 34 -3.46 19.30 18.58
C THR A 34 -3.47 18.20 17.55
N ASP A 35 -2.46 17.34 17.63
CA ASP A 35 -2.33 16.14 16.83
C ASP A 35 -3.71 15.46 16.78
N PRO A 36 -4.29 15.19 15.60
CA PRO A 36 -5.54 14.46 15.54
C PRO A 36 -5.37 13.17 16.35
N PRO A 37 -6.38 12.76 17.14
CA PRO A 37 -6.25 11.56 17.97
C PRO A 37 -5.76 10.40 17.08
N PRO A 38 -4.76 9.62 17.53
CA PRO A 38 -4.28 8.49 16.75
C PRO A 38 -5.50 7.63 16.41
N ARG A 39 -5.70 7.40 15.11
CA ARG A 39 -6.79 6.53 14.64
C ARG A 39 -6.70 5.21 15.43
N PRO A 40 -7.85 4.67 15.89
CA PRO A 40 -7.84 3.47 16.72
C PRO A 40 -7.06 2.35 16.02
N ALA A 41 -6.13 1.74 16.76
CA ALA A 41 -5.21 0.70 16.29
C ALA A 41 -5.90 -0.66 16.13
N THR A 42 -7.01 -0.73 15.40
CA THR A 42 -7.49 -2.01 14.85
C THR A 42 -6.60 -2.35 13.66
N GLU A 43 -5.69 -3.33 13.82
CA GLU A 43 -4.75 -3.87 12.81
C GLU A 43 -4.55 -2.98 11.59
N ALA A 44 -4.02 -1.77 11.77
CA ALA A 44 -3.87 -0.86 10.64
C ALA A 44 -2.89 -1.51 9.65
N ARG A 45 -3.38 -1.78 8.44
CA ARG A 45 -2.56 -2.23 7.32
C ARG A 45 -2.20 -1.02 6.47
N TYR A 46 -1.02 -1.04 5.91
CA TYR A 46 -0.51 0.01 5.03
C TYR A 46 -0.05 -0.61 3.72
N ALA A 47 -0.07 0.19 2.67
CA ALA A 47 0.58 -0.06 1.40
C ALA A 47 1.28 1.24 0.97
N ALA A 48 2.39 1.13 0.24
CA ALA A 48 3.10 2.28 -0.29
C ALA A 48 3.97 1.95 -1.48
N THR A 49 4.15 2.96 -2.31
CA THR A 49 5.19 3.06 -3.32
C THR A 49 6.30 3.90 -2.74
N ALA A 50 7.56 3.45 -2.84
CA ALA A 50 8.66 4.14 -2.21
C ALA A 50 9.96 4.15 -3.03
N VAL A 51 10.77 5.18 -2.77
CA VAL A 51 12.13 5.36 -3.28
C VAL A 51 13.08 5.34 -2.09
N LEU A 52 14.13 4.54 -2.19
CA LEU A 52 15.26 4.54 -1.26
C LEU A 52 16.42 5.33 -1.87
N VAL A 53 17.01 6.23 -1.08
CA VAL A 53 18.28 6.90 -1.38
C VAL A 53 19.27 6.64 -0.25
N SER A 54 20.21 5.74 -0.48
CA SER A 54 21.23 5.33 0.49
C SER A 54 22.48 6.23 0.41
N TRP A 55 23.35 6.14 1.42
CA TRP A 55 24.72 6.67 1.35
C TRP A 55 25.72 5.57 1.71
N LYS A 56 26.99 5.78 1.36
CA LYS A 56 28.03 4.73 1.44
C LYS A 56 28.23 4.13 2.84
N ASP A 57 27.97 4.93 3.88
CA ASP A 57 28.19 4.59 5.29
C ASP A 57 26.86 4.31 6.03
N ALA A 58 25.73 4.20 5.31
CA ALA A 58 24.46 3.82 5.94
C ALA A 58 24.60 2.41 6.53
N PRO A 59 24.07 2.13 7.75
CA PRO A 59 24.25 0.84 8.42
C PRO A 59 23.87 -0.39 7.58
N SER A 60 22.95 -0.24 6.63
CA SER A 60 22.48 -1.29 5.71
C SER A 60 22.46 -0.81 4.26
N ALA A 61 23.44 0.01 3.87
CA ALA A 61 23.60 0.48 2.49
C ALA A 61 23.71 -0.70 1.51
N PRO A 62 22.99 -0.66 0.36
CA PRO A 62 23.24 -1.58 -0.74
C PRO A 62 24.69 -1.47 -1.26
N PRO A 63 25.27 -2.56 -1.79
CA PRO A 63 26.61 -2.52 -2.36
C PRO A 63 26.68 -1.58 -3.56
N GLY A 64 27.80 -0.87 -3.71
CA GLY A 64 28.05 0.02 -4.83
C GLY A 64 27.58 1.47 -4.63
N VAL A 65 26.96 1.79 -3.49
CA VAL A 65 26.65 3.18 -3.13
C VAL A 65 27.94 3.92 -2.72
N THR A 66 28.23 5.04 -3.39
CA THR A 66 29.47 5.82 -3.18
C THR A 66 29.24 7.24 -2.64
N ARG A 67 28.01 7.73 -2.70
CA ARG A 67 27.63 9.10 -2.31
C ARG A 67 27.69 9.32 -0.80
N THR A 68 27.90 10.57 -0.39
CA THR A 68 27.85 10.96 1.03
C THR A 68 26.42 11.04 1.55
N GLU A 69 26.27 11.15 2.86
CA GLU A 69 24.97 11.33 3.51
C GLU A 69 24.31 12.65 3.06
N GLU A 70 25.07 13.73 2.97
CA GLU A 70 24.56 15.03 2.52
C GLU A 70 24.07 14.98 1.07
N GLU A 71 24.81 14.28 0.19
CA GLU A 71 24.41 14.06 -1.20
C GLU A 71 23.13 13.22 -1.27
N ALA A 72 23.04 12.13 -0.49
CA ALA A 72 21.85 11.29 -0.42
C ALA A 72 20.63 12.08 0.06
N LEU A 73 20.79 12.91 1.11
CA LEU A 73 19.72 13.75 1.62
C LEU A 73 19.28 14.80 0.59
N ALA A 74 20.22 15.41 -0.13
CA ALA A 74 19.90 16.37 -1.20
C ALA A 74 19.09 15.71 -2.33
N ILE A 75 19.49 14.50 -2.75
CA ILE A 75 18.76 13.71 -3.74
C ILE A 75 17.36 13.35 -3.23
N ALA A 76 17.26 12.87 -1.99
CA ALA A 76 15.98 12.48 -1.39
C ALA A 76 14.99 13.66 -1.30
N ARG A 77 15.48 14.85 -0.91
CA ARG A 77 14.68 16.09 -0.91
C ARG A 77 14.19 16.44 -2.31
N SER A 78 15.08 16.38 -3.31
CA SER A 78 14.72 16.65 -4.71
C SER A 78 13.64 15.71 -5.23
N ILE A 79 13.77 14.40 -4.96
CA ILE A 79 12.78 13.38 -5.33
C ILE A 79 11.44 13.63 -4.63
N ARG A 80 11.46 13.93 -3.34
CA ARG A 80 10.23 14.25 -2.60
C ARG A 80 9.53 15.49 -3.15
N ASP A 81 10.28 16.54 -3.47
CA ASP A 81 9.72 17.77 -4.04
C ASP A 81 9.12 17.55 -5.44
N ARG A 82 9.75 16.68 -6.25
CA ARG A 82 9.21 16.22 -7.54
C ARG A 82 7.90 15.47 -7.36
N ALA A 83 7.86 14.51 -6.45
CA ALA A 83 6.66 13.73 -6.15
C ALA A 83 5.51 14.61 -5.61
N LEU A 84 5.83 15.61 -4.76
CA LEU A 84 4.85 16.60 -4.27
C LEU A 84 4.29 17.48 -5.40
N ARG A 85 5.04 17.69 -6.49
CA ARG A 85 4.56 18.37 -7.70
C ARG A 85 3.79 17.46 -8.66
N GLY A 86 3.55 16.20 -8.27
CA GLY A 86 2.75 15.24 -9.03
C GLY A 86 3.55 14.37 -10.00
N GLU A 87 4.88 14.35 -9.93
CA GLU A 87 5.66 13.36 -10.67
C GLU A 87 5.40 11.96 -10.10
N ASP A 88 5.25 10.97 -10.99
CA ASP A 88 4.92 9.60 -10.57
C ASP A 88 6.08 8.94 -9.81
N LEU A 89 5.86 8.71 -8.52
CA LEU A 89 6.84 8.09 -7.63
C LEU A 89 7.22 6.68 -8.07
N ALA A 90 6.33 5.93 -8.74
CA ALA A 90 6.64 4.58 -9.22
C ALA A 90 7.66 4.63 -10.38
N ALA A 91 7.46 5.57 -11.32
CA ALA A 91 8.44 5.85 -12.38
C ALA A 91 9.79 6.31 -11.82
N ILE A 92 9.79 7.21 -10.83
CA ILE A 92 11.02 7.62 -10.13
C ILE A 92 11.67 6.41 -9.45
N ALA A 93 10.92 5.55 -8.78
CA ALA A 93 11.46 4.39 -8.10
C ALA A 93 12.12 3.40 -9.06
N ALA A 94 11.49 3.12 -10.21
CA ALA A 94 12.10 2.30 -11.25
C ALA A 94 13.42 2.90 -11.77
N ALA A 95 13.45 4.22 -11.98
CA ALA A 95 14.56 4.93 -12.60
C ALA A 95 15.71 5.31 -11.65
N GLU A 96 15.43 5.56 -10.37
CA GLU A 96 16.38 6.24 -9.46
C GLU A 96 16.57 5.55 -8.09
N SER A 97 15.67 4.68 -7.62
CA SER A 97 15.75 4.09 -6.26
C SER A 97 16.89 3.10 -6.06
N ASP A 98 17.59 3.13 -4.92
CA ASP A 98 18.61 2.12 -4.60
C ASP A 98 18.02 0.75 -4.22
N ALA A 99 16.71 0.65 -4.04
CA ALA A 99 15.98 -0.60 -3.80
C ALA A 99 14.70 -0.69 -4.64
N LEU A 100 14.16 -1.90 -4.78
CA LEU A 100 12.81 -2.15 -5.34
C LEU A 100 12.58 -1.63 -6.78
N ARG A 101 13.63 -1.35 -7.55
CA ARG A 101 13.51 -0.90 -8.96
C ARG A 101 12.66 -1.85 -9.80
N GLY A 102 12.86 -3.16 -9.65
CA GLY A 102 12.10 -4.19 -10.36
C GLY A 102 10.62 -4.31 -9.96
N ARG A 103 10.21 -3.63 -8.89
CA ARG A 103 8.82 -3.53 -8.42
C ARG A 103 8.30 -2.09 -8.53
N SER A 104 9.03 -1.21 -9.22
CA SER A 104 8.70 0.22 -9.32
C SER A 104 8.43 0.86 -7.94
N GLY A 105 9.17 0.45 -6.92
CA GLY A 105 9.00 0.95 -5.55
C GLY A 105 7.84 0.36 -4.75
N ASN A 106 7.05 -0.56 -5.31
CA ASN A 106 5.92 -1.16 -4.60
C ASN A 106 6.39 -2.02 -3.41
N LEU A 107 5.99 -1.64 -2.20
CA LEU A 107 6.30 -2.34 -0.95
C LEU A 107 5.31 -3.46 -0.62
N GLY A 108 4.18 -3.54 -1.32
CA GLY A 108 3.06 -4.40 -0.99
C GLY A 108 2.33 -3.93 0.26
N MET A 109 1.46 -4.80 0.79
CA MET A 109 0.73 -4.57 2.02
C MET A 109 1.51 -5.09 3.23
N TRP A 110 1.57 -4.31 4.31
CA TRP A 110 2.12 -4.75 5.60
C TRP A 110 1.20 -4.39 6.77
N ALA A 111 1.36 -5.11 7.88
CA ALA A 111 0.69 -4.81 9.13
C ALA A 111 1.51 -3.81 9.97
N THR A 112 0.83 -3.01 10.79
CA THR A 112 1.47 -2.11 11.76
C THR A 112 2.56 -2.83 12.57
N GLY A 113 3.71 -2.18 12.73
CA GLY A 113 4.86 -2.70 13.46
C GLY A 113 5.73 -3.70 12.66
N THR A 114 5.45 -3.89 11.38
CA THR A 114 6.28 -4.74 10.50
C THR A 114 7.47 -3.98 9.94
N MET A 115 7.30 -2.68 9.63
CA MET A 115 8.34 -1.84 9.03
C MET A 115 9.13 -1.06 10.09
N ASP A 116 10.22 -0.41 9.66
CA ASP A 116 10.94 0.54 10.51
C ASP A 116 9.96 1.56 11.14
N PRO A 117 10.02 1.79 12.47
CA PRO A 117 9.06 2.68 13.14
C PRO A 117 9.06 4.12 12.62
N GLY A 118 10.21 4.64 12.19
CA GLY A 118 10.33 5.97 11.59
C GLY A 118 9.65 6.04 10.23
N PHE A 119 9.91 5.05 9.39
CA PHE A 119 9.24 4.90 8.09
C PHE A 119 7.72 4.78 8.23
N GLU A 120 7.26 3.90 9.13
CA GLU A 120 5.82 3.65 9.30
C GLU A 120 5.08 4.90 9.82
N ARG A 121 5.68 5.64 10.77
CA ARG A 121 5.12 6.93 11.22
C ARG A 121 5.00 7.93 10.08
N ALA A 122 5.99 8.00 9.18
CA ALA A 122 5.95 8.91 8.05
C ALA A 122 4.81 8.58 7.08
N VAL A 123 4.61 7.29 6.76
CA VAL A 123 3.48 6.83 5.93
C VAL A 123 2.14 7.05 6.62
N ALA A 124 2.06 6.81 7.93
CA ALA A 124 0.83 6.98 8.70
C ALA A 124 0.37 8.45 8.83
N ALA A 125 1.32 9.39 8.78
CA ALA A 125 1.09 10.83 8.92
C ALA A 125 0.44 11.51 7.70
N VAL A 126 0.28 10.80 6.59
CA VAL A 126 -0.36 11.32 5.37
C VAL A 126 -1.62 10.55 5.00
N ASP A 127 -2.52 11.22 4.28
CA ASP A 127 -3.70 10.62 3.66
C ASP A 127 -3.33 9.72 2.48
N LEU A 128 -4.29 8.91 2.01
CA LEU A 128 -4.11 8.09 0.81
C LEU A 128 -3.74 8.97 -0.40
N GLY A 129 -2.73 8.55 -1.14
CA GLY A 129 -2.11 9.30 -2.24
C GLY A 129 -1.11 10.37 -1.80
N GLY A 130 -0.99 10.66 -0.50
CA GLY A 130 -0.07 11.67 0.02
C GLY A 130 1.39 11.21 0.01
N ILE A 131 2.31 12.15 -0.22
CA ILE A 131 3.77 11.94 -0.11
C ILE A 131 4.21 12.19 1.33
N ALA A 132 4.71 11.14 1.98
CA ALA A 132 5.18 11.15 3.36
C ALA A 132 6.35 12.13 3.58
N PRO A 133 6.57 12.61 4.82
CA PRO A 133 7.86 13.19 5.21
C PRO A 133 9.02 12.23 4.90
N LEU A 134 10.24 12.77 4.74
CA LEU A 134 11.43 11.92 4.62
C LEU A 134 11.59 11.10 5.90
N ALA A 135 11.81 9.80 5.73
CA ALA A 135 12.12 8.90 6.83
C ALA A 135 13.57 8.43 6.71
N GLU A 136 14.35 8.63 7.76
CA GLU A 136 15.69 8.07 7.89
C GLU A 136 15.60 6.67 8.48
N THR A 137 16.23 5.70 7.84
CA THR A 137 16.37 4.33 8.35
C THR A 137 17.81 3.84 8.23
N ALA A 138 18.09 2.63 8.70
CA ALA A 138 19.41 2.00 8.57
C ALA A 138 19.87 1.86 7.11
N GLU A 139 18.93 1.75 6.17
CA GLU A 139 19.17 1.59 4.74
C GLU A 139 19.42 2.92 4.03
N GLY A 140 18.87 4.04 4.52
CA GLY A 140 18.94 5.31 3.82
C GLY A 140 17.75 6.24 4.10
N TRP A 141 17.57 7.20 3.19
CA TRP A 141 16.41 8.08 3.16
C TRP A 141 15.30 7.47 2.31
N TRP A 142 14.13 7.29 2.92
CA TRP A 142 12.93 6.82 2.24
C TRP A 142 11.98 7.97 1.90
N ILE A 143 11.48 7.93 0.67
CA ILE A 143 10.40 8.76 0.15
C ILE A 143 9.25 7.83 -0.19
N ALA A 144 8.10 7.97 0.48
CA ALA A 144 6.96 7.09 0.26
C ALA A 144 5.69 7.86 -0.11
N ARG A 145 4.89 7.28 -1.00
CA ARG A 145 3.48 7.63 -1.18
C ARG A 145 2.64 6.60 -0.45
N ARG A 146 1.68 7.04 0.36
CA ARG A 146 0.72 6.10 0.97
C ARG A 146 -0.28 5.64 -0.09
N ASP A 147 -0.31 4.35 -0.36
CA ASP A 147 -1.23 3.74 -1.32
C ASP A 147 -2.45 3.15 -0.61
N PRO A 148 -3.59 2.99 -1.32
CA PRO A 148 -4.71 2.23 -0.78
C PRO A 148 -4.29 0.78 -0.53
N VAL A 149 -4.82 0.20 0.55
CA VAL A 149 -4.68 -1.23 0.80
C VAL A 149 -5.71 -1.96 -0.03
N GLU A 150 -5.24 -2.68 -1.04
CA GLU A 150 -6.07 -3.60 -1.82
C GLU A 150 -5.93 -5.02 -1.26
N VAL A 151 -7.06 -5.65 -0.99
CA VAL A 151 -7.13 -7.04 -0.53
C VAL A 151 -8.10 -7.82 -1.41
N ARG A 152 -7.79 -9.10 -1.61
CA ARG A 152 -8.63 -10.07 -2.32
C ARG A 152 -8.83 -11.27 -1.42
N ARG A 153 -10.04 -11.84 -1.40
CA ARG A 153 -10.22 -13.13 -0.74
C ARG A 153 -9.88 -14.23 -1.72
N ILE A 154 -8.81 -14.98 -1.47
CA ILE A 154 -8.31 -15.98 -2.42
C ILE A 154 -8.58 -17.38 -1.90
N GLY A 155 -9.17 -18.22 -2.75
CA GLY A 155 -9.24 -19.66 -2.53
C GLY A 155 -8.13 -20.39 -3.29
N GLU A 156 -7.68 -21.52 -2.75
CA GLU A 156 -6.68 -22.39 -3.35
C GLU A 156 -7.09 -23.87 -3.35
N VAL A 157 -6.96 -24.53 -4.50
CA VAL A 157 -6.81 -25.99 -4.60
C VAL A 157 -5.34 -26.31 -4.75
N LEU A 158 -4.70 -26.79 -3.68
CA LEU A 158 -3.31 -27.25 -3.69
C LEU A 158 -3.26 -28.76 -3.92
N VAL A 159 -2.54 -29.21 -4.94
CA VAL A 159 -2.23 -30.61 -5.19
C VAL A 159 -0.72 -30.81 -5.14
N SER A 160 -0.24 -31.38 -4.04
CA SER A 160 1.17 -31.69 -3.82
C SER A 160 1.55 -33.05 -4.43
N PHE A 161 2.85 -33.20 -4.72
CA PHE A 161 3.45 -34.43 -5.24
C PHE A 161 4.81 -34.71 -4.60
N GLN A 162 5.31 -35.93 -4.73
CA GLN A 162 6.62 -36.35 -4.23
C GLN A 162 7.73 -35.39 -4.69
N GLY A 163 8.43 -34.79 -3.73
CA GLY A 163 9.48 -33.80 -3.97
C GLY A 163 9.03 -32.35 -3.82
N ALA A 164 7.72 -32.08 -3.71
CA ALA A 164 7.22 -30.76 -3.36
C ALA A 164 7.51 -30.43 -1.88
N TRP A 165 7.72 -29.15 -1.59
CA TRP A 165 8.01 -28.66 -0.25
C TRP A 165 6.84 -28.94 0.71
N ARG A 166 7.15 -29.45 1.91
CA ARG A 166 6.16 -29.88 2.93
C ARG A 166 5.10 -30.86 2.40
N ASN A 167 5.42 -31.63 1.37
CA ASN A 167 4.55 -32.69 0.87
C ASN A 167 4.31 -33.76 1.96
N THR A 168 3.05 -34.14 2.12
CA THR A 168 2.62 -35.32 2.89
C THR A 168 2.01 -36.41 1.99
N ALA A 169 1.81 -36.11 0.71
CA ALA A 169 1.16 -37.00 -0.24
C ALA A 169 2.16 -37.91 -0.99
N GLY A 170 1.95 -39.22 -0.92
CA GLY A 170 2.75 -40.22 -1.66
C GLY A 170 2.51 -40.27 -3.18
N ARG A 171 1.92 -39.23 -3.78
CA ARG A 171 1.56 -39.19 -5.22
C ARG A 171 2.74 -38.79 -6.09
N THR A 172 2.85 -39.40 -7.27
CA THR A 172 3.79 -38.98 -8.30
C THR A 172 3.35 -37.67 -8.94
N ARG A 173 4.26 -36.98 -9.65
CA ARG A 173 3.93 -35.76 -10.39
C ARG A 173 2.79 -35.96 -11.39
N ALA A 174 2.83 -37.03 -12.18
CA ALA A 174 1.78 -37.34 -13.16
C ALA A 174 0.41 -37.57 -12.49
N GLN A 175 0.38 -38.16 -11.29
CA GLN A 175 -0.86 -38.32 -10.52
C GLN A 175 -1.39 -36.97 -10.00
N ALA A 176 -0.50 -36.08 -9.56
CA ALA A 176 -0.89 -34.73 -9.16
C ALA A 176 -1.40 -33.90 -10.34
N GLU A 177 -0.76 -33.98 -11.50
CA GLU A 177 -1.20 -33.31 -12.73
C GLU A 177 -2.61 -33.77 -13.13
N ALA A 178 -2.87 -35.09 -13.16
CA ALA A 178 -4.20 -35.62 -13.43
C ALA A 178 -5.25 -35.15 -12.41
N ARG A 179 -4.86 -35.08 -11.13
CA ARG A 179 -5.75 -34.63 -10.05
C ARG A 179 -6.05 -33.14 -10.11
N ALA A 180 -5.06 -32.31 -10.41
CA ALA A 180 -5.24 -30.86 -10.59
C ALA A 180 -6.06 -30.56 -11.84
N ALA A 181 -5.83 -31.29 -12.94
CA ALA A 181 -6.62 -31.17 -14.17
C ALA A 181 -8.10 -31.54 -13.94
N GLU A 182 -8.37 -32.58 -13.15
CA GLU A 182 -9.75 -32.93 -12.78
C GLU A 182 -10.41 -31.88 -11.89
N ALA A 183 -9.67 -31.29 -10.94
CA ALA A 183 -10.17 -30.19 -10.13
C ALA A 183 -10.54 -28.98 -10.99
N LEU A 184 -9.64 -28.58 -11.91
CA LEU A 184 -9.87 -27.50 -12.85
C LEU A 184 -11.11 -27.79 -13.73
N ARG A 185 -11.21 -29.00 -14.29
CA ARG A 185 -12.36 -29.42 -15.11
C ARG A 185 -13.70 -29.29 -14.36
N ARG A 186 -13.73 -29.54 -13.05
CA ARG A 186 -14.94 -29.39 -12.23
C ARG A 186 -15.29 -27.92 -11.96
N LEU A 187 -14.27 -27.09 -11.73
CA LEU A 187 -14.45 -25.64 -11.60
C LEU A 187 -14.96 -25.04 -12.92
N ASP A 188 -14.40 -25.46 -14.06
CA ASP A 188 -14.87 -25.08 -15.40
C ASP A 188 -16.34 -25.46 -15.65
N GLN A 189 -16.83 -26.50 -14.97
CA GLN A 189 -18.23 -26.94 -15.02
C GLN A 189 -19.16 -26.21 -14.03
N GLY A 190 -18.60 -25.29 -13.23
CA GLY A 190 -19.34 -24.52 -12.24
C GLY A 190 -19.61 -25.28 -10.94
N GLU A 191 -18.90 -26.36 -10.64
CA GLU A 191 -18.98 -27.01 -9.33
C GLU A 191 -18.52 -26.02 -8.23
N PRO A 192 -19.22 -25.94 -7.07
CA PRO A 192 -18.86 -24.99 -6.03
C PRO A 192 -17.41 -25.18 -5.55
N PHE A 193 -16.64 -24.09 -5.51
CA PHE A 193 -15.21 -24.13 -5.21
C PHE A 193 -14.87 -24.94 -3.95
N PHE A 194 -15.62 -24.74 -2.86
CA PHE A 194 -15.35 -25.46 -1.61
C PHE A 194 -15.64 -26.96 -1.67
N GLU A 195 -16.51 -27.43 -2.56
CA GLU A 195 -16.75 -28.87 -2.79
C GLU A 195 -15.58 -29.49 -3.56
N VAL A 196 -15.12 -28.80 -4.61
CA VAL A 196 -13.91 -29.17 -5.34
C VAL A 196 -12.70 -29.17 -4.40
N ALA A 197 -12.50 -28.11 -3.64
CA ALA A 197 -11.36 -28.00 -2.72
C ALA A 197 -11.39 -29.09 -1.64
N THR A 198 -12.57 -29.43 -1.09
CA THR A 198 -12.71 -30.54 -0.13
C THR A 198 -12.27 -31.87 -0.74
N THR A 199 -12.56 -32.08 -2.03
CA THR A 199 -12.30 -33.35 -2.72
C THR A 199 -10.86 -33.45 -3.23
N PHE A 200 -10.29 -32.34 -3.72
CA PHE A 200 -9.05 -32.33 -4.50
C PHE A 200 -7.86 -31.71 -3.76
N SER A 201 -8.08 -30.74 -2.88
CA SER A 201 -7.00 -29.99 -2.22
C SER A 201 -6.37 -30.79 -1.08
N ASP A 202 -5.04 -30.78 -1.04
CA ASP A 202 -4.22 -31.32 0.06
C ASP A 202 -4.23 -30.40 1.29
N ALA A 203 -4.67 -29.14 1.15
CA ALA A 203 -4.87 -28.22 2.27
C ALA A 203 -6.21 -28.46 3.02
N GLY A 204 -7.12 -29.25 2.45
CA GLY A 204 -8.48 -29.46 2.97
C GLY A 204 -9.37 -28.20 2.91
N ARG A 205 -10.64 -28.30 3.30
CA ARG A 205 -11.62 -27.19 3.16
C ARG A 205 -11.22 -25.91 3.90
N ALA A 206 -10.70 -26.04 5.12
CA ALA A 206 -10.28 -24.88 5.92
C ALA A 206 -8.98 -24.26 5.40
N GLY A 207 -8.09 -25.04 4.80
CA GLY A 207 -6.84 -24.56 4.21
C GLY A 207 -6.98 -24.10 2.75
N ALA A 208 -8.14 -24.32 2.13
CA ALA A 208 -8.45 -23.88 0.77
C ALA A 208 -8.94 -22.44 0.70
N ASP A 209 -9.19 -21.77 1.82
CA ASP A 209 -9.45 -20.33 1.88
C ASP A 209 -8.23 -19.66 2.50
N LEU A 210 -7.50 -18.88 1.69
CA LEU A 210 -6.33 -18.14 2.14
C LEU A 210 -6.72 -16.84 2.87
N GLY A 211 -8.01 -16.54 2.96
CA GLY A 211 -8.53 -15.31 3.54
C GLY A 211 -8.25 -14.09 2.67
N LEU A 212 -8.33 -12.91 3.31
CA LEU A 212 -7.98 -11.63 2.67
C LEU A 212 -6.47 -11.51 2.56
N VAL A 213 -5.97 -11.53 1.33
CA VAL A 213 -4.56 -11.34 1.00
C VAL A 213 -4.38 -10.03 0.27
N GLY A 214 -3.36 -9.26 0.67
CA GLY A 214 -2.91 -8.07 -0.07
C GLY A 214 -1.67 -8.36 -0.90
N GLU A 215 -1.27 -7.38 -1.69
CA GLU A 215 -0.09 -7.51 -2.57
C GLU A 215 1.18 -7.79 -1.75
N GLY A 216 2.03 -8.69 -2.24
CA GLY A 216 3.24 -9.16 -1.58
C GLY A 216 3.01 -10.24 -0.50
N GLN A 217 1.77 -10.67 -0.25
CA GLN A 217 1.48 -11.72 0.73
C GLN A 217 1.38 -13.13 0.14
N LEU A 218 1.26 -13.25 -1.19
CA LEU A 218 1.32 -14.52 -1.90
C LEU A 218 2.72 -14.77 -2.47
N ILE A 219 3.03 -16.03 -2.76
CA ILE A 219 4.25 -16.39 -3.50
C ILE A 219 4.16 -15.72 -4.89
N PRO A 220 5.24 -15.11 -5.42
CA PRO A 220 5.17 -14.28 -6.63
C PRO A 220 4.47 -14.93 -7.83
N THR A 221 4.70 -16.22 -8.07
CA THR A 221 4.04 -16.97 -9.14
C THR A 221 2.54 -17.08 -8.95
N LEU A 222 2.07 -17.29 -7.72
CA LEU A 222 0.65 -17.39 -7.37
C LEU A 222 0.00 -16.00 -7.39
N GLU A 223 0.69 -14.99 -6.86
CA GLU A 223 0.22 -13.60 -6.88
C GLU A 223 -0.01 -13.11 -8.30
N THR A 224 0.98 -13.30 -9.19
CA THR A 224 0.90 -12.90 -10.60
C THR A 224 -0.30 -13.55 -11.30
N ALA A 225 -0.64 -14.79 -10.94
CA ALA A 225 -1.78 -15.50 -11.50
C ALA A 225 -3.13 -15.08 -10.88
N ALA A 226 -3.17 -14.77 -9.58
CA ALA A 226 -4.39 -14.45 -8.85
C ALA A 226 -4.82 -12.97 -8.96
N TRP A 227 -3.87 -12.04 -9.08
CA TRP A 227 -4.15 -10.61 -9.11
C TRP A 227 -5.03 -10.15 -10.28
N PRO A 228 -4.92 -10.68 -11.51
CA PRO A 228 -5.80 -10.26 -12.60
C PRO A 228 -7.21 -10.82 -12.51
N LEU A 229 -7.49 -11.78 -11.60
CA LEU A 229 -8.79 -12.47 -11.55
C LEU A 229 -9.95 -11.54 -11.18
N ASP A 230 -11.07 -11.71 -11.89
CA ASP A 230 -12.37 -11.22 -11.48
C ASP A 230 -13.00 -12.11 -10.39
N VAL A 231 -13.99 -11.58 -9.67
CA VAL A 231 -14.69 -12.35 -8.62
C VAL A 231 -15.38 -13.57 -9.22
N GLY A 232 -15.07 -14.74 -8.68
CA GLY A 232 -15.51 -16.04 -9.16
C GLY A 232 -14.63 -16.65 -10.27
N GLU A 233 -13.69 -15.89 -10.82
CA GLU A 233 -12.74 -16.40 -11.81
C GLU A 233 -11.63 -17.21 -11.14
N HIS A 234 -11.21 -18.29 -11.79
CA HIS A 234 -10.10 -19.12 -11.36
C HIS A 234 -9.00 -19.21 -12.41
N THR A 235 -7.79 -19.51 -11.95
CA THR A 235 -6.63 -19.70 -12.83
C THR A 235 -6.70 -21.03 -13.58
N ALA A 236 -5.82 -21.20 -14.56
CA ALA A 236 -5.35 -22.53 -14.95
C ALA A 236 -4.50 -23.16 -13.83
N VAL A 237 -3.96 -24.36 -14.05
CA VAL A 237 -3.00 -24.95 -13.11
C VAL A 237 -1.70 -24.14 -13.09
N VAL A 238 -1.31 -23.66 -11.92
CA VAL A 238 -0.07 -22.91 -11.66
C VAL A 238 0.86 -23.77 -10.81
N GLU A 239 2.14 -23.83 -11.14
CA GLU A 239 3.12 -24.60 -10.36
C GLU A 239 3.91 -23.69 -9.41
N SER A 240 4.13 -24.16 -8.19
CA SER A 240 5.07 -23.56 -7.24
C SER A 240 5.92 -24.64 -6.58
N THR A 241 6.82 -24.24 -5.68
CA THR A 241 7.60 -25.17 -4.85
C THR A 241 6.74 -26.06 -3.94
N HIS A 242 5.49 -25.67 -3.67
CA HIS A 242 4.55 -26.42 -2.83
C HIS A 242 3.73 -27.46 -3.61
N GLY A 243 3.66 -27.35 -4.94
CA GLY A 243 2.88 -28.26 -5.78
C GLY A 243 2.19 -27.55 -6.94
N LEU A 244 1.05 -28.11 -7.33
CA LEU A 244 0.17 -27.57 -8.37
C LEU A 244 -1.02 -26.86 -7.73
N HIS A 245 -1.39 -25.71 -8.25
CA HIS A 245 -2.35 -24.80 -7.65
C HIS A 245 -3.42 -24.43 -8.67
N VAL A 246 -4.68 -24.36 -8.23
CA VAL A 246 -5.73 -23.61 -8.92
C VAL A 246 -6.24 -22.57 -7.94
N LEU A 247 -6.10 -21.29 -8.28
CA LEU A 247 -6.50 -20.17 -7.44
C LEU A 247 -7.83 -19.63 -7.93
N ILE A 248 -8.68 -19.18 -7.02
CA ILE A 248 -9.93 -18.49 -7.34
C ILE A 248 -10.00 -17.20 -6.54
N ARG A 249 -10.55 -16.14 -7.13
CA ARG A 249 -10.94 -14.98 -6.37
C ARG A 249 -12.36 -15.16 -5.84
N LEU A 250 -12.50 -15.23 -4.52
CA LEU A 250 -13.79 -15.36 -3.85
C LEU A 250 -14.47 -14.00 -3.65
N GLU A 251 -13.68 -12.94 -3.39
CA GLU A 251 -14.11 -11.56 -3.16
C GLU A 251 -13.04 -10.57 -3.70
#